data_AF-A0ABD5RZU1-F1
#
_entry.id   AF-A0ABD5RZU1-F1
#
_cell.length_a   1.000
_cell.length_b   1.000
_cell.length_c   1.000
_cell.angle_alpha   90.00
_cell.angle_beta   90.00
_cell.angle_gamma   90.00
#
_symmetry.space_group_name_H-M   'P 1'
#
loop_
_entity.id
_entity.type
_entity.pdbx_description
1 polymer ?
#
loop_
_entity_poly.entity_id
_entity_poly.type
_entity_poly.pdbx_seq_one_letter_code
_entity_poly.pdbx_strand_id
1 'polypeptide(L)'
;MGGMKATQKEKVERFAHGERLGTAVIEAVAEATGIDPLKLDTRLYDVVDPDGLEQVFGKKADGTIRTGGQLTFELAQCDVVIHSEGRVVVTPP
;
A
#
# COMPACT_ATOMS: atom_id res chain seq x y z
N MET A 1 33.94 -0.98 9.18
CA MET A 1 32.54 -1.34 9.46
C MET A 1 31.69 -0.94 8.27
N GLY A 2 30.75 -1.81 7.89
CA GLY A 2 30.14 -1.90 6.56
C GLY A 2 29.59 -0.60 5.99
N GLY A 3 29.93 -0.35 4.73
CA GLY A 3 29.33 0.72 3.95
C GLY A 3 27.82 0.53 3.88
N MET A 4 27.08 1.57 4.28
CA MET A 4 25.70 1.75 3.88
C MET A 4 25.69 1.73 2.35
N LYS A 5 25.23 0.61 1.76
CA LYS A 5 24.81 0.64 0.37
C LYS A 5 23.68 1.66 0.31
N ALA A 6 23.85 2.68 -0.53
CA ALA A 6 22.78 3.57 -0.91
C ALA A 6 21.65 2.68 -1.47
N THR A 7 20.62 2.44 -0.65
CA THR A 7 19.43 1.73 -1.07
C THR A 7 18.77 2.62 -2.10
N GLN A 8 18.72 2.11 -3.32
CA GLN A 8 18.05 2.74 -4.44
C GLN A 8 16.60 2.98 -4.02
N LYS A 9 16.07 4.20 -4.27
CA LYS A 9 14.65 4.56 -4.09
C LYS A 9 13.82 3.74 -5.09
N GLU A 10 13.72 2.44 -4.87
CA GLU A 10 13.02 1.54 -5.77
C GLU A 10 11.59 1.46 -5.30
N LYS A 11 10.71 1.93 -6.20
CA LYS A 11 9.27 1.71 -6.14
C LYS A 11 8.97 0.29 -5.64
N VAL A 12 8.23 0.18 -4.55
CA VAL A 12 7.81 -1.11 -3.98
C VAL A 12 6.50 -1.51 -4.64
N GLU A 13 6.42 -2.76 -5.07
CA GLU A 13 5.19 -3.34 -5.61
C GLU A 13 4.84 -4.59 -4.82
N ARG A 14 3.60 -4.65 -4.33
CA ARG A 14 3.08 -5.74 -3.51
C ARG A 14 1.70 -6.17 -3.99
N PHE A 15 1.38 -7.45 -3.83
CA PHE A 15 0.01 -7.96 -4.02
C PHE A 15 -0.56 -8.42 -2.69
N ALA A 16 -1.79 -8.00 -2.39
CA ALA A 16 -2.56 -8.53 -1.28
C ALA A 16 -3.00 -9.97 -1.61
N HIS A 17 -2.15 -10.96 -1.36
CA HIS A 17 -2.40 -12.39 -1.65
C HIS A 17 -3.42 -13.02 -0.68
N GLY A 18 -4.60 -12.40 -0.52
CA GLY A 18 -5.62 -12.80 0.45
C GLY A 18 -5.45 -12.17 1.85
N GLU A 19 -4.42 -11.36 2.04
CA GLU A 19 -4.32 -10.42 3.17
C GLU A 19 -5.22 -9.20 2.95
N ARG A 20 -5.48 -8.45 4.03
CA ARG A 20 -6.22 -7.18 3.93
C ARG A 20 -5.39 -6.15 3.17
N LEU A 21 -6.03 -5.40 2.27
CA LEU A 21 -5.41 -4.32 1.50
C LEU A 21 -4.75 -3.28 2.40
N GLY A 22 -5.37 -2.94 3.52
CA GLY A 22 -4.78 -2.02 4.49
C GLY A 22 -3.44 -2.53 5.06
N THR A 23 -3.33 -3.83 5.31
CA THR A 23 -2.06 -4.45 5.75
C THR A 23 -1.02 -4.39 4.64
N ALA A 24 -1.38 -4.78 3.41
CA ALA A 24 -0.47 -4.75 2.28
C ALA A 24 0.09 -3.34 2.00
N VAL A 25 -0.74 -2.30 2.15
CA VAL A 25 -0.31 -0.90 2.02
C VAL A 25 0.70 -0.51 3.08
N ILE A 26 0.40 -0.79 4.35
CA ILE A 26 1.28 -0.44 5.47
C ILE A 26 2.64 -1.13 5.33
N GLU A 27 2.63 -2.41 4.96
CA GLU A 27 3.87 -3.16 4.73
C GLU A 27 4.66 -2.63 3.54
N ALA A 28 4.01 -2.30 2.42
CA ALA A 28 4.68 -1.75 1.25
C ALA A 28 5.30 -0.37 1.52
N VAL A 29 4.63 0.48 2.31
CA VAL A 29 5.17 1.80 2.73
C VAL A 29 6.34 1.64 3.71
N ALA A 30 6.23 0.72 4.66
CA ALA A 30 7.33 0.40 5.57
C ALA A 30 8.57 -0.11 4.81
N GLU A 31 8.37 -0.98 3.81
CA GLU A 31 9.45 -1.47 2.94
C GLU A 31 10.07 -0.35 2.12
N ALA A 32 9.25 0.51 1.50
CA ALA A 32 9.73 1.61 0.65
C ALA A 32 10.51 2.67 1.43
N THR A 33 10.14 2.90 2.69
CA THR A 33 10.76 3.91 3.57
C THR A 33 11.87 3.33 4.46
N GLY A 34 11.90 2.01 4.65
CA GLY A 34 12.73 1.36 5.66
C GLY A 34 12.33 1.69 7.10
N ILE A 35 11.13 2.26 7.31
CA ILE A 35 10.61 2.64 8.62
C ILE A 35 9.69 1.52 9.12
N ASP A 36 9.81 1.18 10.40
CA ASP A 36 8.87 0.25 11.05
C ASP A 36 7.44 0.78 10.89
N PRO A 37 6.46 -0.04 10.46
CA PRO A 37 5.11 0.43 10.23
C PRO A 37 4.43 1.04 11.47
N LEU A 38 4.87 0.66 12.68
CA LEU A 38 4.40 1.25 13.94
C LEU A 38 5.02 2.63 14.24
N LYS A 39 6.06 3.02 13.49
CA LYS A 39 6.80 4.29 13.62
C LYS A 39 6.57 5.24 12.45
N LEU A 40 5.67 4.90 11.52
CA LEU A 40 5.28 5.83 10.47
C LEU A 40 4.60 7.06 11.10
N ASP A 41 5.01 8.25 10.64
CA ASP A 41 4.48 9.52 11.15
C ASP A 41 2.99 9.73 10.81
N THR A 42 2.47 8.99 9.82
CA THR A 42 1.08 9.05 9.38
C THR A 42 0.44 7.66 9.46
N ARG A 43 -0.77 7.58 10.02
CA ARG A 43 -1.52 6.33 10.07
C ARG A 43 -2.36 6.18 8.82
N LEU A 44 -2.51 4.94 8.34
CA LEU A 44 -3.37 4.66 7.19
C LEU A 44 -4.80 5.19 7.40
N TYR A 45 -5.38 4.95 8.59
CA TYR A 45 -6.72 5.42 8.97
C TYR A 45 -6.91 6.94 8.90
N ASP A 46 -5.84 7.74 8.99
CA ASP A 46 -5.93 9.20 8.91
C ASP A 46 -6.15 9.67 7.46
N VAL A 47 -5.78 8.84 6.49
CA VAL A 47 -5.86 9.15 5.05
C VAL A 47 -6.99 8.38 4.37
N VAL A 48 -7.15 7.10 4.72
CA VAL A 48 -8.14 6.21 4.11
C VAL A 48 -8.63 5.18 5.11
N ASP A 49 -9.94 4.92 5.09
CA ASP A 49 -10.53 3.84 5.86
C ASP A 49 -10.13 2.47 5.26
N PRO A 50 -9.37 1.62 5.99
CA PRO A 50 -8.99 0.30 5.52
C PRO A 50 -10.20 -0.60 5.26
N ASP A 51 -11.27 -0.49 6.05
CA ASP A 51 -12.49 -1.27 5.82
C ASP A 51 -13.25 -0.73 4.59
N GLY A 52 -13.12 0.56 4.31
CA GLY A 52 -13.58 1.19 3.07
C GLY A 52 -12.82 0.65 1.85
N LEU A 53 -11.50 0.46 1.93
CA LEU A 53 -10.71 -0.14 0.85
C LEU A 53 -11.19 -1.56 0.52
N GLU A 54 -11.44 -2.38 1.55
CA GLU A 54 -11.99 -3.72 1.39
C GLU A 54 -13.35 -3.71 0.68
N GLN A 55 -14.20 -2.73 0.98
CA GLN A 55 -15.50 -2.59 0.31
C GLN A 55 -15.36 -2.09 -1.13
N VAL A 56 -14.45 -1.14 -1.37
CA VAL A 56 -14.24 -0.54 -2.70
C VAL A 56 -13.58 -1.52 -3.66
N PHE A 57 -12.65 -2.35 -3.20
CA PHE A 57 -11.89 -3.29 -4.02
C PHE A 57 -12.25 -4.76 -3.79
N GLY A 58 -13.17 -5.03 -2.86
CA GLY A 58 -13.72 -6.34 -2.65
C GLY A 58 -14.46 -6.89 -3.87
N LYS A 59 -14.79 -8.18 -3.78
CA LYS A 59 -15.61 -8.85 -4.80
C LYS A 59 -16.98 -8.16 -4.90
N LYS A 60 -17.51 -8.11 -6.11
CA LYS A 60 -18.90 -7.69 -6.34
C LYS A 60 -19.86 -8.66 -5.65
N ALA A 61 -21.14 -8.26 -5.55
CA ALA A 61 -22.18 -9.10 -4.96
C ALA A 61 -22.34 -10.47 -5.65
N ASP A 62 -21.96 -10.58 -6.92
CA ASP A 62 -21.95 -11.84 -7.69
C ASP A 62 -20.67 -12.68 -7.50
N GLY A 63 -19.75 -12.25 -6.63
CA GLY A 63 -18.49 -12.92 -6.35
C GLY A 63 -17.38 -12.66 -7.38
N THR A 64 -17.64 -11.91 -8.44
CA THR A 64 -16.62 -11.54 -9.43
C THR A 64 -15.64 -10.52 -8.85
N ILE A 65 -14.37 -10.62 -9.24
CA ILE A 65 -13.36 -9.62 -8.90
C ILE A 65 -13.75 -8.32 -9.60
N ARG A 66 -13.63 -7.20 -8.89
CA ARG A 66 -13.88 -5.90 -9.50
C ARG A 66 -12.75 -5.61 -10.49
N THR A 67 -13.10 -5.27 -11.72
CA THR A 67 -12.12 -4.96 -12.77
C THR A 67 -12.11 -3.46 -13.01
N GLY A 68 -10.90 -2.91 -13.15
CA GLY A 68 -10.70 -1.49 -13.38
C GLY A 68 -10.86 -0.64 -12.11
N GLY A 69 -10.28 0.56 -12.17
CA GLY A 69 -10.20 1.46 -11.03
C GLY A 69 -8.89 1.31 -10.27
N GLN A 70 -8.39 2.47 -9.86
CA GLN A 70 -7.25 2.62 -8.96
C GLN A 70 -7.58 3.70 -7.95
N LEU A 71 -7.04 3.60 -6.75
CA LEU A 71 -7.06 4.64 -5.74
C LEU A 71 -5.63 5.12 -5.55
N THR A 72 -5.44 6.44 -5.59
CA THR A 72 -4.14 7.07 -5.38
C THR A 72 -4.24 8.05 -4.22
N PHE A 73 -3.30 7.97 -3.28
CA PHE A 73 -3.18 8.87 -2.15
C PHE A 73 -1.74 8.90 -1.65
N GLU A 74 -1.42 9.91 -0.84
CA GLU A 74 -0.11 10.03 -0.19
C GLU A 74 -0.16 9.43 1.23
N LEU A 75 0.84 8.66 1.61
CA LEU A 75 1.03 8.17 2.98
C LEU A 75 2.50 8.25 3.37
N ALA A 76 2.82 8.92 4.48
CA ALA A 76 4.20 9.13 4.93
C ALA A 76 5.12 9.66 3.81
N GLN A 77 4.64 10.67 3.07
CA GLN A 77 5.32 11.29 1.91
C GLN A 77 5.55 10.35 0.72
N CYS A 78 5.01 9.13 0.74
CA CYS A 78 5.06 8.19 -0.37
C CYS A 78 3.77 8.24 -1.17
N ASP A 79 3.89 8.17 -2.50
CA ASP A 79 2.75 8.00 -3.39
C ASP A 79 2.30 6.55 -3.39
N VAL A 80 1.08 6.28 -2.92
CA VAL A 80 0.48 4.96 -2.86
C VAL A 80 -0.59 4.83 -3.94
N VAL A 81 -0.49 3.78 -4.76
CA VAL A 81 -1.49 3.40 -5.77
C VAL A 81 -2.00 2.00 -5.49
N ILE A 82 -3.30 1.86 -5.30
CA ILE A 82 -3.98 0.58 -5.12
C ILE A 82 -4.82 0.28 -6.35
N HIS A 83 -4.59 -0.87 -6.98
CA HIS A 83 -5.36 -1.36 -8.10
C HIS A 83 -6.43 -2.36 -7.64
N SER A 84 -7.53 -2.42 -8.39
CA SER A 84 -8.67 -3.31 -8.14
C SER A 84 -8.37 -4.81 -8.07
N GLU A 85 -7.25 -5.25 -8.64
CA GLU A 85 -6.77 -6.63 -8.57
C GLU A 85 -6.00 -6.96 -7.28
N GLY A 86 -5.86 -6.00 -6.36
CA GLY A 86 -5.12 -6.17 -5.11
C GLY A 86 -3.63 -5.82 -5.21
N ARG A 87 -3.20 -5.22 -6.33
CA ARG A 87 -1.83 -4.71 -6.49
C ARG A 87 -1.70 -3.35 -5.80
N VAL A 88 -0.70 -3.22 -4.95
CA VAL A 88 -0.30 -1.99 -4.27
C VAL A 88 1.07 -1.59 -4.79
N VAL A 89 1.20 -0.32 -5.13
CA VAL A 89 2.42 0.29 -5.64
C VAL A 89 2.74 1.49 -4.77
N VAL A 90 3.96 1.54 -4.24
CA VAL A 90 4.45 2.63 -3.40
C VAL A 90 5.67 3.26 -4.05
N THR A 91 5.63 4.56 -4.26
CA THR A 91 6.76 5.34 -4.75
C THR A 91 7.24 6.25 -3.63
N PRO A 92 8.45 6.05 -3.07
CA PRO A 92 8.99 6.95 -2.06
C PRO A 92 9.29 8.34 -2.67
N PRO A 93 9.34 9.40 -1.86
CA PRO A 93 9.72 10.75 -2.31
C PRO A 93 11.17 10.77 -2.78
#